data_AF-A0ABD5M8R3-F1
#
_entry.id   AF-A0ABD5M8R3-F1
#
_cell.length_a   1.000
_cell.length_b   1.000
_cell.length_c   1.000
_cell.angle_alpha   90.00
_cell.angle_beta   90.00
_cell.angle_gamma   90.00
#
_symmetry.space_group_name_H-M   'P 1'
#
loop_
_entity.id
_entity.type
_entity.pdbx_description
1 polymer ?
#
loop_
_entity_poly.entity_id
_entity_poly.type
_entity_poly.pdbx_seq_one_letter_code
_entity_poly.pdbx_strand_id
1 'polypeptide(L)'
;MSEPATAATPLDELIDAVSERTDEEPESIRTWLDPFTEDRTVTPAAIESSVTDVAQVLATAETRVDLATRTHEETTAAADDAPDLDIVDVRRRAFGDRLEDLQADVEALGDRLGEARSGLDSPVSMYRAAVDLHEITTDAQDVVRVAHDLETELEAFEAWVNSANRRHDGLVDEIDAAEESVAAVAETVASLRESDDPDLERRFEATLQTRVLELVVADLCAEANDLRAWADRDGVSFPGDVDERLDDLEAAVADHADALADGPEWDDRFDERLDALDAELDAVEPPVAWARVDETVSAARSALSDDGAPADEPVSSGRK
;
A
#
# COMPACT_ATOMS: atom_id res chain seq x y z
N MET A 1 34.75 28.07 -10.24
CA MET A 1 35.67 27.61 -9.18
C MET A 1 35.70 26.11 -9.29
N SER A 2 36.87 25.50 -9.42
CA SER A 2 37.00 24.05 -9.68
C SER A 2 36.88 23.29 -8.36
N GLU A 3 35.85 22.46 -8.23
CA GLU A 3 35.77 21.41 -7.20
C GLU A 3 37.01 20.49 -7.29
N PRO A 4 37.52 19.97 -6.16
CA PRO A 4 38.57 18.98 -6.21
C PRO A 4 37.95 17.69 -6.75
N ALA A 5 38.26 17.36 -8.01
CA ALA A 5 37.95 16.04 -8.55
C ALA A 5 38.59 14.99 -7.63
N THR A 6 37.77 14.12 -7.06
CA THR A 6 38.20 12.98 -6.26
C THR A 6 39.28 12.23 -7.03
N ALA A 7 40.47 12.03 -6.44
CA ALA A 7 41.53 11.36 -7.18
C ALA A 7 41.11 9.92 -7.49
N ALA A 8 41.47 9.41 -8.67
CA ALA A 8 41.21 8.02 -9.03
C ALA A 8 41.82 7.09 -7.96
N THR A 9 41.00 6.21 -7.38
CA THR A 9 41.37 5.40 -6.21
C THR A 9 41.18 3.91 -6.52
N PRO A 10 42.15 3.03 -6.23
CA PRO A 10 41.97 1.60 -6.41
C PRO A 10 40.76 1.08 -5.62
N LEU A 11 39.92 0.26 -6.26
CA LEU A 11 38.70 -0.27 -5.62
C LEU A 11 39.03 -1.08 -4.35
N ASP A 12 40.07 -1.91 -4.39
CA ASP A 12 40.48 -2.71 -3.23
C ASP A 12 40.89 -1.84 -2.03
N GLU A 13 41.50 -0.67 -2.27
CA GLU A 13 41.88 0.28 -1.20
C GLU A 13 40.64 0.94 -0.58
N LEU A 14 39.63 1.24 -1.39
CA LEU A 14 38.34 1.74 -0.93
C LEU A 14 37.58 0.71 -0.09
N ILE A 15 37.56 -0.54 -0.54
CA ILE A 15 36.92 -1.65 0.19
C ILE A 15 37.56 -1.82 1.57
N ASP A 16 38.89 -1.92 1.63
CA ASP A 16 39.60 -2.05 2.90
C ASP A 16 39.31 -0.86 3.83
N ALA A 17 39.34 0.37 3.30
CA ALA A 17 39.10 1.57 4.09
C ALA A 17 37.67 1.67 4.67
N VAL A 18 36.68 1.10 3.97
CA VAL A 18 35.27 1.04 4.39
C VAL A 18 35.04 -0.09 5.38
N SER A 19 35.52 -1.31 5.10
CA SER A 19 35.44 -2.46 6.03
C SER A 19 36.17 -2.22 7.35
N GLU A 20 37.21 -1.39 7.39
CA GLU A 20 37.89 -1.02 8.64
C GLU A 20 37.04 -0.08 9.54
N ARG A 21 36.04 0.60 8.97
CA ARG A 21 35.26 1.66 9.62
C ARG A 21 33.78 1.33 9.79
N THR A 22 33.34 0.21 9.21
CA THR A 22 31.97 -0.27 9.18
C THR A 22 31.96 -1.78 9.41
N ASP A 23 30.82 -2.35 9.77
CA ASP A 23 30.66 -3.80 9.91
C ASP A 23 30.27 -4.46 8.57
N GLU A 24 30.49 -3.77 7.45
CA GLU A 24 30.10 -4.23 6.10
C GLU A 24 31.11 -5.23 5.52
N GLU A 25 30.56 -6.29 4.92
CA GLU A 25 31.33 -7.34 4.26
C GLU A 25 32.00 -6.80 2.97
N PRO A 26 33.29 -7.13 2.72
CA PRO A 26 34.04 -6.64 1.55
C PRO A 26 33.38 -6.89 0.19
N GLU A 27 32.69 -8.02 0.02
CA GLU A 27 31.97 -8.35 -1.21
C GLU A 27 30.74 -7.45 -1.40
N SER A 28 30.02 -7.14 -0.32
CA SER A 28 28.88 -6.21 -0.36
C SER A 28 29.33 -4.81 -0.77
N ILE A 29 30.43 -4.31 -0.17
CA ILE A 29 31.01 -3.00 -0.52
C ILE A 29 31.44 -2.97 -1.99
N ARG A 30 32.06 -4.06 -2.48
CA ARG A 30 32.44 -4.20 -3.88
C ARG A 30 31.22 -4.12 -4.80
N THR A 31 30.12 -4.80 -4.48
CA THR A 31 28.88 -4.77 -5.27
C THR A 31 28.37 -3.34 -5.41
N TRP A 32 28.31 -2.59 -4.31
CA TRP A 32 27.78 -1.23 -4.34
C TRP A 32 28.69 -0.23 -5.08
N LEU A 33 30.01 -0.41 -5.01
CA LEU A 33 30.97 0.47 -5.69
C LEU A 33 31.25 0.09 -7.16
N ASP A 34 30.75 -1.05 -7.64
CA ASP A 34 30.96 -1.50 -9.02
C ASP A 34 30.54 -0.45 -10.07
N PRO A 35 29.39 0.25 -9.95
CA PRO A 35 29.00 1.30 -10.89
C PRO A 35 29.98 2.48 -10.97
N PHE A 36 30.74 2.73 -9.90
CA PHE A 36 31.72 3.81 -9.83
C PHE A 36 33.11 3.39 -10.36
N THR A 37 33.25 2.15 -10.82
CA THR A 37 34.55 1.53 -11.08
C THR A 37 34.80 1.33 -12.58
N GLU A 38 35.96 1.78 -13.05
CA GLU A 38 36.52 1.44 -14.36
C GLU A 38 37.89 0.79 -14.17
N ASP A 39 38.11 -0.39 -14.78
CA ASP A 39 39.38 -1.13 -14.66
C ASP A 39 39.86 -1.31 -13.20
N ARG A 40 38.93 -1.65 -12.29
CA ARG A 40 39.17 -1.81 -10.84
C ARG A 40 39.64 -0.54 -10.12
N THR A 41 39.42 0.63 -10.73
CA THR A 41 39.70 1.94 -10.15
C THR A 41 38.42 2.74 -10.10
N VAL A 42 38.10 3.30 -8.95
CA VAL A 42 36.99 4.25 -8.83
C VAL A 42 37.41 5.57 -9.47
N THR A 43 36.65 6.05 -10.46
CA THR A 43 36.98 7.26 -11.23
C THR A 43 35.89 8.32 -11.09
N PRO A 44 36.25 9.63 -11.09
CA PRO A 44 35.24 10.70 -11.12
C PRO A 44 34.28 10.61 -12.30
N ALA A 45 34.77 10.13 -13.46
CA ALA A 45 33.95 9.98 -14.66
C ALA A 45 32.90 8.88 -14.49
N ALA A 46 33.26 7.75 -13.89
CA ALA A 46 32.32 6.68 -13.59
C ALA A 46 31.27 7.12 -12.55
N ILE A 47 31.69 7.85 -11.50
CA ILE A 47 30.77 8.43 -10.52
C ILE A 47 29.81 9.43 -11.18
N GLU A 48 30.33 10.36 -11.99
CA GLU A 48 29.50 11.34 -12.72
C GLU A 48 28.51 10.64 -13.66
N SER A 49 28.93 9.57 -14.33
CA SER A 49 28.06 8.74 -15.17
C SER A 49 26.94 8.11 -14.34
N SER A 50 27.27 7.46 -13.22
CA SER A 50 26.25 6.85 -12.35
C SER A 50 25.25 7.87 -11.83
N VAL A 51 25.72 9.03 -11.33
CA VAL A 51 24.84 10.11 -10.88
C VAL A 51 23.95 10.62 -12.01
N THR A 52 24.50 10.73 -13.23
CA THR A 52 23.74 11.16 -14.42
C THR A 52 22.70 10.13 -14.83
N ASP A 53 22.99 8.84 -14.68
CA ASP A 53 22.03 7.77 -14.97
C ASP A 53 20.88 7.78 -13.96
N VAL A 54 21.18 7.91 -12.66
CA VAL A 54 20.15 8.03 -11.62
C VAL A 54 19.30 9.29 -11.80
N ALA A 55 19.93 10.43 -12.14
CA ALA A 55 19.20 11.67 -12.43
C ALA A 55 18.22 11.53 -13.61
N GLN A 56 18.56 10.73 -14.63
CA GLN A 56 17.64 10.45 -15.73
C GLN A 56 16.46 9.55 -15.31
N VAL A 57 16.70 8.58 -14.43
CA VAL A 57 15.62 7.75 -13.86
C VAL A 57 14.68 8.63 -13.03
N LEU A 58 15.21 9.49 -12.15
CA LEU A 58 14.41 10.42 -11.37
C LEU A 58 13.61 11.39 -12.25
N ALA A 59 14.23 11.96 -13.30
CA ALA A 59 13.51 12.82 -14.25
C ALA A 59 12.36 12.09 -14.97
N THR A 60 12.47 10.77 -15.15
CA THR A 60 11.39 9.93 -15.69
C THR A 60 10.26 9.78 -14.68
N ALA A 61 10.59 9.60 -13.40
CA ALA A 61 9.61 9.58 -12.31
C ALA A 61 8.86 10.92 -12.17
N GLU A 62 9.58 12.04 -12.17
CA GLU A 62 9.00 13.40 -12.21
C GLU A 62 8.01 13.56 -13.37
N THR A 63 8.42 13.17 -14.58
CA THR A 63 7.55 13.25 -15.77
C THR A 63 6.28 12.41 -15.63
N ARG A 64 6.36 11.26 -14.95
CA ARG A 64 5.20 10.38 -14.71
C ARG A 64 4.25 10.97 -13.67
N VAL A 65 4.77 11.57 -12.60
CA VAL A 65 3.94 12.29 -11.63
C VAL A 65 3.29 13.53 -12.27
N ASP A 66 3.99 14.25 -13.15
CA ASP A 66 3.42 15.37 -13.93
C ASP A 66 2.31 14.93 -14.89
N LEU A 67 2.40 13.71 -15.44
CA LEU A 67 1.33 13.13 -16.26
C LEU A 67 0.11 12.80 -15.39
N ALA A 68 0.30 12.06 -14.30
CA ALA A 68 -0.77 11.72 -13.36
C ALA A 68 -1.45 12.98 -12.79
N THR A 69 -0.68 14.04 -12.50
CA THR A 69 -1.21 15.33 -12.05
C THR A 69 -2.18 15.93 -13.07
N ARG A 70 -1.80 15.96 -14.36
CA ARG A 70 -2.68 16.47 -15.42
C ARG A 70 -3.92 15.62 -15.60
N THR A 71 -3.79 14.29 -15.57
CA THR A 71 -4.94 13.39 -15.62
C THR A 71 -5.87 13.63 -14.43
N HIS A 72 -5.33 13.81 -13.22
CA HIS A 72 -6.12 14.11 -12.03
C HIS A 72 -6.90 15.44 -12.17
N GLU A 73 -6.26 16.50 -12.70
CA GLU A 73 -6.93 17.78 -12.98
C GLU A 73 -8.08 17.61 -14.00
N GLU A 74 -7.84 16.87 -15.08
CA GLU A 74 -8.84 16.59 -16.12
C GLU A 74 -10.02 15.78 -15.57
N THR A 75 -9.75 14.70 -14.85
CA THR A 75 -10.75 13.85 -14.20
C THR A 75 -11.55 14.61 -13.13
N THR A 76 -10.88 15.45 -12.35
CA THR A 76 -11.52 16.33 -11.35
C THR A 76 -12.49 17.30 -12.02
N ALA A 77 -12.09 17.90 -13.14
CA ALA A 77 -12.96 18.78 -13.90
C ALA A 77 -14.16 18.03 -14.51
N ALA A 78 -13.98 16.78 -14.95
CA ALA A 78 -15.09 15.95 -15.41
C ALA A 78 -16.08 15.60 -14.28
N ALA A 79 -15.57 15.41 -13.06
CA ALA A 79 -16.38 15.15 -11.87
C ALA A 79 -17.16 16.38 -11.37
N ASP A 80 -16.83 17.60 -11.80
CA ASP A 80 -17.55 18.81 -11.37
C ASP A 80 -19.01 18.87 -11.90
N ASP A 81 -19.34 18.11 -12.94
CA ASP A 81 -20.73 17.94 -13.44
C ASP A 81 -21.50 16.82 -12.71
N ALA A 82 -20.82 16.05 -11.86
CA ALA A 82 -21.45 15.02 -11.01
C ALA A 82 -22.31 15.68 -9.92
N PRO A 83 -23.33 14.98 -9.39
CA PRO A 83 -24.05 15.45 -8.22
C PRO A 83 -23.14 15.41 -6.99
N ASP A 84 -23.43 16.28 -6.02
CA ASP A 84 -22.77 16.28 -4.70
C ASP A 84 -23.14 14.98 -3.97
N LEU A 85 -22.33 13.93 -4.16
CA LEU A 85 -22.50 12.60 -3.59
C LEU A 85 -21.22 12.18 -2.87
N ASP A 86 -21.38 11.52 -1.73
CA ASP A 86 -20.27 11.17 -0.86
C ASP A 86 -19.32 10.17 -1.54
N ILE A 87 -19.83 9.24 -2.36
CA ILE A 87 -19.00 8.28 -3.11
C ILE A 87 -18.06 8.96 -4.11
N VAL A 88 -18.49 10.06 -4.74
CA VAL A 88 -17.66 10.83 -5.68
C VAL A 88 -16.56 11.56 -4.91
N ASP A 89 -16.94 12.18 -3.79
CA ASP A 89 -16.04 12.95 -2.93
C ASP A 89 -14.94 12.09 -2.30
N VAL A 90 -15.29 10.91 -1.77
CA VAL A 90 -14.32 9.97 -1.17
C VAL A 90 -13.31 9.51 -2.21
N ARG A 91 -13.76 9.09 -3.41
CA ARG A 91 -12.86 8.67 -4.49
C ARG A 91 -11.94 9.82 -4.95
N ARG A 92 -12.46 11.05 -5.10
CA ARG A 92 -11.65 12.23 -5.45
C ARG A 92 -10.57 12.51 -4.40
N ARG A 93 -10.91 12.47 -3.10
CA ARG A 93 -9.93 12.70 -2.03
C ARG A 93 -8.83 11.65 -2.04
N ALA A 94 -9.19 10.37 -2.18
CA ALA A 94 -8.22 9.28 -2.22
C ALA A 94 -7.21 9.43 -3.38
N PHE A 95 -7.65 9.88 -4.55
CA PHE A 95 -6.74 10.18 -5.66
C PHE A 95 -5.85 11.41 -5.38
N GLY A 96 -6.41 12.44 -4.75
CA GLY A 96 -5.67 13.62 -4.33
C GLY A 96 -4.56 13.27 -3.34
N ASP A 97 -4.88 12.53 -2.29
CA ASP A 97 -3.93 12.12 -1.24
C ASP A 97 -2.78 11.29 -1.85
N ARG A 98 -3.08 10.30 -2.70
CA ARG A 98 -2.06 9.49 -3.39
C ARG A 98 -1.19 10.31 -4.33
N LEU A 99 -1.73 11.34 -4.97
CA LEU A 99 -0.96 12.24 -5.82
C LEU A 99 -0.03 13.13 -5.00
N GLU A 100 -0.51 13.65 -3.87
CA GLU A 100 0.30 14.43 -2.93
C GLU A 100 1.48 13.59 -2.39
N ASP A 101 1.23 12.33 -2.03
CA ASP A 101 2.28 11.39 -1.60
C ASP A 101 3.34 11.18 -2.69
N LEU A 102 2.93 10.92 -3.94
CA LEU A 102 3.85 10.77 -5.08
C LEU A 102 4.70 12.02 -5.34
N GLN A 103 4.10 13.20 -5.19
CA GLN A 103 4.83 14.47 -5.36
C GLN A 103 5.87 14.64 -4.24
N ALA A 104 5.51 14.31 -3.00
CA ALA A 104 6.43 14.34 -1.87
C ALA A 104 7.58 13.33 -2.02
N ASP A 105 7.30 12.12 -2.51
CA ASP A 105 8.32 11.09 -2.76
C ASP A 105 9.36 11.55 -3.79
N VAL A 106 8.91 12.16 -4.89
CA VAL A 106 9.81 12.69 -5.93
C VAL A 106 10.66 13.85 -5.41
N GLU A 107 10.08 14.77 -4.63
CA GLU A 107 10.83 15.86 -4.00
C GLU A 107 11.92 15.29 -3.06
N ALA A 108 11.56 14.33 -2.20
CA ALA A 108 12.50 13.67 -1.30
C ALA A 108 13.61 12.91 -2.04
N LEU A 109 13.30 12.26 -3.17
CA LEU A 109 14.29 11.62 -4.04
C LEU A 109 15.27 12.62 -4.65
N GLY A 110 14.77 13.78 -5.08
CA GLY A 110 15.59 14.88 -5.59
C GLY A 110 16.59 15.39 -4.54
N ASP A 111 16.13 15.58 -3.30
CA ASP A 111 16.97 15.98 -2.18
C ASP A 111 18.04 14.92 -1.87
N ARG A 112 17.65 13.64 -1.76
CA ARG A 112 18.60 12.53 -1.55
C ARG A 112 19.65 12.44 -2.66
N LEU A 113 19.26 12.63 -3.92
CA LEU A 113 20.20 12.66 -5.05
C LEU A 113 21.20 13.82 -4.94
N GLY A 114 20.73 15.00 -4.50
CA GLY A 114 21.58 16.16 -4.24
C GLY A 114 22.60 15.91 -3.13
N GLU A 115 22.19 15.24 -2.06
CA GLU A 115 23.06 14.84 -0.94
C GLU A 115 24.10 13.80 -1.38
N ALA A 116 23.68 12.74 -2.05
CA ALA A 116 24.58 11.68 -2.54
C ALA A 116 25.66 12.23 -3.48
N ARG A 117 25.29 13.15 -4.38
CA ARG A 117 26.23 13.84 -5.27
C ARG A 117 27.27 14.67 -4.51
N SER A 118 26.87 15.28 -3.40
CA SER A 118 27.73 16.17 -2.62
C SER A 118 28.57 15.41 -1.57
N GLY A 119 28.23 14.17 -1.25
CA GLY A 119 28.82 13.34 -0.19
C GLY A 119 30.06 12.52 -0.57
N LEU A 120 30.91 12.97 -1.50
CA LEU A 120 31.97 12.14 -2.09
C LEU A 120 33.39 12.34 -1.48
N ASP A 121 33.48 12.98 -0.32
CA ASP A 121 34.75 13.44 0.26
C ASP A 121 35.54 12.39 1.06
N SER A 122 34.96 11.20 1.30
CA SER A 122 35.61 10.13 2.08
C SER A 122 35.23 8.74 1.56
N PRO A 123 36.03 7.69 1.84
CA PRO A 123 35.70 6.31 1.49
C PRO A 123 34.31 5.85 1.95
N VAL A 124 33.97 6.11 3.21
CA VAL A 124 32.67 5.71 3.79
C VAL A 124 31.53 6.50 3.18
N SER A 125 31.73 7.80 2.94
CA SER A 125 30.68 8.64 2.33
C SER A 125 30.46 8.31 0.85
N MET A 126 31.51 7.94 0.12
CA MET A 126 31.41 7.44 -1.25
C MET A 126 30.68 6.10 -1.33
N TYR A 127 30.97 5.18 -0.41
CA TYR A 127 30.22 3.93 -0.30
C TYR A 127 28.73 4.18 -0.01
N ARG A 128 28.42 5.04 0.96
CA ARG A 128 27.03 5.43 1.25
C ARG A 128 26.35 6.08 0.06
N ALA A 129 27.00 7.02 -0.62
CA ALA A 129 26.46 7.62 -1.82
C ALA A 129 26.16 6.58 -2.92
N ALA A 130 26.98 5.53 -3.05
CA ALA A 130 26.72 4.46 -4.00
C ALA A 130 25.48 3.63 -3.63
N VAL A 131 25.30 3.36 -2.33
CA VAL A 131 24.07 2.72 -1.81
C VAL A 131 22.86 3.63 -2.05
N ASP A 132 22.95 4.90 -1.65
CA ASP A 132 21.87 5.88 -1.79
C ASP A 132 21.44 6.02 -3.26
N LEU A 133 22.38 6.07 -4.21
CA LEU A 133 22.07 6.14 -5.63
C LEU A 133 21.31 4.91 -6.15
N HIS A 134 21.59 3.73 -5.60
CA HIS A 134 20.83 2.54 -5.96
C HIS A 134 19.42 2.58 -5.37
N GLU A 135 19.29 2.93 -4.10
CA GLU A 135 17.98 3.06 -3.44
C GLU A 135 17.11 4.10 -4.16
N ILE A 136 17.68 5.27 -4.49
CA ILE A 136 17.00 6.30 -5.31
C ILE A 136 16.53 5.72 -6.65
N THR A 137 17.33 4.84 -7.29
CA THR A 137 16.93 4.23 -8.56
C THR A 137 15.73 3.30 -8.38
N THR A 138 15.74 2.46 -7.34
CA THR A 138 14.63 1.54 -7.04
C THR A 138 13.36 2.32 -6.67
N ASP A 139 13.48 3.27 -5.76
CA ASP A 139 12.36 4.10 -5.31
C ASP A 139 11.77 4.91 -6.47
N ALA A 140 12.61 5.50 -7.34
CA ALA A 140 12.13 6.23 -8.51
C ALA A 140 11.40 5.31 -9.53
N GLN A 141 11.82 4.06 -9.66
CA GLN A 141 11.11 3.07 -10.50
C GLN A 141 9.75 2.69 -9.89
N ASP A 142 9.66 2.58 -8.56
CA ASP A 142 8.41 2.36 -7.87
C ASP A 142 7.46 3.55 -8.04
N VAL A 143 7.95 4.78 -7.92
CA VAL A 143 7.16 6.00 -8.23
C VAL A 143 6.64 5.98 -9.66
N VAL A 144 7.47 5.61 -10.65
CA VAL A 144 7.02 5.47 -12.05
C VAL A 144 5.86 4.49 -12.17
N ARG A 145 5.94 3.34 -11.50
CA ARG A 145 4.89 2.31 -11.53
C ARG A 145 3.61 2.84 -10.88
N VAL A 146 3.71 3.34 -9.64
CA VAL A 146 2.54 3.82 -8.87
C VAL A 146 1.87 5.00 -9.56
N ALA A 147 2.63 5.92 -10.16
CA ALA A 147 2.07 7.04 -10.94
C ALA A 147 1.32 6.56 -12.18
N HIS A 148 1.80 5.51 -12.86
CA HIS A 148 1.10 4.94 -14.01
C HIS A 148 -0.17 4.16 -13.61
N ASP A 149 -0.11 3.43 -12.50
CA ASP A 149 -1.27 2.75 -11.93
C ASP A 149 -2.35 3.80 -11.58
N LEU A 150 -1.95 4.90 -10.92
CA LEU A 150 -2.84 6.03 -10.62
C LEU A 150 -3.44 6.68 -11.88
N GLU A 151 -2.66 6.90 -12.94
CA GLU A 151 -3.15 7.41 -14.22
C GLU A 151 -4.26 6.51 -14.79
N THR A 152 -4.06 5.19 -14.76
CA THR A 152 -5.04 4.21 -15.25
C THR A 152 -6.33 4.22 -14.41
N GLU A 153 -6.20 4.34 -13.08
CA GLU A 153 -7.33 4.43 -12.17
C GLU A 153 -8.13 5.73 -12.38
N LEU A 154 -7.45 6.85 -12.62
CA LEU A 154 -8.08 8.14 -12.92
C LEU A 154 -8.87 8.12 -14.23
N GLU A 155 -8.34 7.48 -15.27
CA GLU A 155 -9.06 7.27 -16.53
C GLU A 155 -10.30 6.38 -16.33
N ALA A 156 -10.19 5.33 -15.51
CA ALA A 156 -11.31 4.47 -15.16
C ALA A 156 -12.39 5.25 -14.37
N PHE A 157 -11.98 6.09 -13.42
CA PHE A 157 -12.90 6.95 -12.67
C PHE A 157 -13.58 7.99 -13.55
N GLU A 158 -12.86 8.63 -14.48
CA GLU A 158 -13.46 9.54 -15.46
C GLU A 158 -14.53 8.80 -16.31
N ALA A 159 -14.20 7.60 -16.79
CA ALA A 159 -15.14 6.79 -17.55
C ALA A 159 -16.37 6.37 -16.72
N TRP A 160 -16.18 6.11 -15.43
CA TRP A 160 -17.24 5.80 -14.47
C TRP A 160 -18.16 7.01 -14.26
N VAL A 161 -17.62 8.20 -13.96
CA VAL A 161 -18.40 9.44 -13.79
C VAL A 161 -19.28 9.70 -15.02
N ASN A 162 -18.70 9.55 -16.21
CA ASN A 162 -19.34 9.89 -17.48
C ASN A 162 -20.35 8.86 -18.00
N SER A 163 -20.52 7.70 -17.34
CA SER A 163 -21.38 6.63 -17.87
C SER A 163 -22.17 5.92 -16.78
N ALA A 164 -23.49 6.12 -16.79
CA ALA A 164 -24.40 5.41 -15.88
C ALA A 164 -24.25 3.88 -15.97
N ASN A 165 -24.04 3.32 -17.17
CA ASN A 165 -23.80 1.89 -17.32
C ASN A 165 -22.51 1.46 -16.63
N ARG A 166 -21.42 2.24 -16.73
CA ARG A 166 -20.17 1.93 -16.02
C ARG A 166 -20.34 1.97 -14.51
N ARG A 167 -21.16 2.90 -14.01
CA ARG A 167 -21.50 2.98 -12.58
C ARG A 167 -22.26 1.74 -12.12
N HIS A 168 -23.27 1.33 -12.88
CA HIS A 168 -24.07 0.15 -12.56
C HIS A 168 -23.26 -1.15 -12.68
N ASP A 169 -22.50 -1.30 -13.77
CA ASP A 169 -21.64 -2.47 -13.99
C ASP A 169 -20.62 -2.59 -12.85
N GLY A 170 -19.99 -1.48 -12.44
CA GLY A 170 -19.06 -1.44 -11.31
C GLY A 170 -19.69 -1.89 -9.99
N LEU A 171 -20.87 -1.35 -9.64
CA LEU A 171 -21.59 -1.76 -8.43
C LEU A 171 -21.96 -3.26 -8.48
N VAL A 172 -22.41 -3.76 -9.62
CA VAL A 172 -22.74 -5.18 -9.80
C VAL A 172 -21.51 -6.06 -9.65
N ASP A 173 -20.38 -5.69 -10.26
CA ASP A 173 -19.13 -6.43 -10.14
C ASP A 173 -18.64 -6.48 -8.67
N GLU A 174 -18.82 -5.41 -7.90
CA GLU A 174 -18.48 -5.39 -6.47
C GLU A 174 -19.43 -6.24 -5.61
N ILE A 175 -20.73 -6.24 -5.91
CA ILE A 175 -21.69 -7.15 -5.27
C ILE A 175 -21.35 -8.61 -5.58
N ASP A 176 -21.04 -8.93 -6.84
CA ASP A 176 -20.59 -10.28 -7.25
C ASP A 176 -19.36 -10.72 -6.44
N ALA A 177 -18.37 -9.83 -6.28
CA ALA A 177 -17.16 -10.10 -5.48
C ALA A 177 -17.47 -10.29 -3.98
N ALA A 178 -18.42 -9.53 -3.43
CA ALA A 178 -18.88 -9.69 -2.05
C ALA A 178 -19.58 -11.04 -1.85
N GLU A 179 -20.45 -11.45 -2.79
CA GLU A 179 -21.12 -12.76 -2.76
C GLU A 179 -20.12 -13.93 -2.79
N GLU A 180 -19.08 -13.83 -3.63
CA GLU A 180 -17.98 -14.83 -3.66
C GLU A 180 -17.24 -14.89 -2.32
N SER A 181 -16.98 -13.73 -1.70
CA SER A 181 -16.27 -13.63 -0.42
C SER A 181 -17.11 -14.19 0.73
N VAL A 182 -18.42 -13.87 0.78
CA VAL A 182 -19.38 -14.45 1.72
C VAL A 182 -19.44 -15.96 1.56
N ALA A 183 -19.51 -16.47 0.33
CA ALA A 183 -19.50 -17.92 0.09
C ALA A 183 -18.23 -18.60 0.62
N ALA A 184 -17.06 -17.99 0.43
CA ALA A 184 -15.80 -18.52 0.95
C ALA A 184 -15.75 -18.55 2.49
N VAL A 185 -16.29 -17.51 3.16
CA VAL A 185 -16.42 -17.49 4.62
C VAL A 185 -17.44 -18.53 5.09
N ALA A 186 -18.57 -18.68 4.41
CA ALA A 186 -19.59 -19.68 4.72
C ALA A 186 -19.01 -21.11 4.73
N GLU A 187 -18.18 -21.46 3.74
CA GLU A 187 -17.47 -22.74 3.69
C GLU A 187 -16.55 -22.93 4.91
N THR A 188 -15.84 -21.88 5.31
CA THR A 188 -14.96 -21.91 6.49
C THR A 188 -15.76 -22.07 7.78
N VAL A 189 -16.84 -21.32 7.95
CA VAL A 189 -17.74 -21.39 9.10
C VAL A 189 -18.38 -22.77 9.22
N ALA A 190 -18.84 -23.35 8.11
CA ALA A 190 -19.39 -24.70 8.07
C ALA A 190 -18.34 -25.74 8.51
N SER A 191 -17.12 -25.64 7.97
CA SER A 191 -16.01 -26.53 8.36
C SER A 191 -15.64 -26.40 9.84
N LEU A 192 -15.71 -25.19 10.42
CA LEU A 192 -15.42 -24.98 11.84
C LEU A 192 -16.50 -25.60 12.74
N ARG A 193 -17.78 -25.48 12.38
CA ARG A 193 -18.92 -26.05 13.12
C ARG A 193 -18.94 -27.57 13.12
N GLU A 194 -18.43 -28.21 12.08
CA GLU A 194 -18.33 -29.67 11.98
C GLU A 194 -17.15 -30.25 12.79
N SER A 195 -16.23 -29.41 13.28
CA SER A 195 -15.07 -29.83 14.07
C SER A 195 -15.40 -29.92 15.56
N ASP A 196 -15.02 -31.04 16.20
CA ASP A 196 -15.12 -31.21 17.65
C ASP A 196 -14.04 -30.41 18.43
N ASP A 197 -12.98 -29.96 17.73
CA ASP A 197 -11.87 -29.15 18.26
C ASP A 197 -11.50 -28.10 17.19
N PRO A 198 -12.24 -26.98 17.09
CA PRO A 198 -12.02 -25.98 16.05
C PRO A 198 -10.72 -25.20 16.30
N ASP A 199 -9.95 -25.03 15.23
CA ASP A 199 -8.74 -24.19 15.24
C ASP A 199 -9.11 -22.72 15.56
N LEU A 200 -8.60 -22.22 16.68
CA LEU A 200 -8.88 -20.86 17.17
C LEU A 200 -8.34 -19.78 16.23
N GLU A 201 -7.18 -19.98 15.60
CA GLU A 201 -6.62 -19.01 14.65
C GLU A 201 -7.46 -18.95 13.38
N ARG A 202 -7.92 -20.11 12.90
CA ARG A 202 -8.84 -20.17 11.76
C ARG A 202 -10.19 -19.52 12.07
N ARG A 203 -10.74 -19.72 13.28
CA ARG A 203 -11.98 -19.07 13.71
C ARG A 203 -11.79 -17.56 13.86
N PHE A 204 -10.64 -17.11 14.38
CA PHE A 204 -10.31 -15.69 14.48
C PHE A 204 -10.27 -15.05 13.09
N GLU A 205 -9.56 -15.64 12.13
CA GLU A 205 -9.49 -15.11 10.76
C GLU A 205 -10.88 -15.09 10.09
N ALA A 206 -11.72 -16.12 10.30
CA ALA A 206 -13.09 -16.11 9.81
C ALA A 206 -13.93 -14.98 10.45
N THR A 207 -13.74 -14.73 11.75
CA THR A 207 -14.41 -13.63 12.47
C THR A 207 -13.98 -12.27 11.92
N LEU A 208 -12.67 -12.07 11.73
CA LEU A 208 -12.13 -10.86 11.12
C LEU A 208 -12.70 -10.65 9.71
N GLN A 209 -12.73 -11.69 8.88
CA GLN A 209 -13.29 -11.61 7.52
C GLN A 209 -14.78 -11.28 7.56
N THR A 210 -15.56 -11.86 8.48
CA THR A 210 -16.97 -11.52 8.67
C THR A 210 -17.13 -10.05 9.06
N ARG A 211 -16.33 -9.51 9.98
CA ARG A 211 -16.37 -8.07 10.36
C ARG A 211 -16.07 -7.15 9.19
N VAL A 212 -15.08 -7.48 8.38
CA VAL A 212 -14.77 -6.72 7.17
C VAL A 212 -15.94 -6.79 6.18
N LEU A 213 -16.56 -7.97 6.01
CA LEU A 213 -17.73 -8.12 5.14
C LEU A 213 -18.96 -7.35 5.64
N GLU A 214 -19.18 -7.21 6.95
CA GLU A 214 -20.22 -6.33 7.51
C GLU A 214 -20.02 -4.89 7.01
N LEU A 215 -18.77 -4.40 7.03
CA LEU A 215 -18.43 -3.07 6.54
C LEU A 215 -18.54 -2.96 5.01
N VAL A 216 -18.10 -3.98 4.26
CA VAL A 216 -18.27 -4.03 2.78
C VAL A 216 -19.74 -3.90 2.41
N VAL A 217 -20.63 -4.66 3.06
CA VAL A 217 -22.07 -4.61 2.75
C VAL A 217 -22.65 -3.24 3.11
N ALA A 218 -22.26 -2.65 4.23
CA ALA A 218 -22.66 -1.29 4.60
C ALA A 218 -22.21 -0.25 3.57
N ASP A 219 -20.98 -0.37 3.05
CA ASP A 219 -20.42 0.48 2.00
C ASP A 219 -21.19 0.35 0.68
N LEU A 220 -21.45 -0.88 0.23
CA LEU A 220 -22.23 -1.15 -0.98
C LEU A 220 -23.66 -0.63 -0.89
N CYS A 221 -24.28 -0.73 0.29
CA CYS A 221 -25.60 -0.14 0.54
C CYS A 221 -25.57 1.39 0.42
N ALA A 222 -24.53 2.05 0.92
CA ALA A 222 -24.35 3.49 0.77
C ALA A 222 -24.13 3.88 -0.70
N GLU A 223 -23.24 3.18 -1.42
CA GLU A 223 -22.98 3.42 -2.84
C GLU A 223 -24.24 3.19 -3.70
N ALA A 224 -24.99 2.12 -3.45
CA ALA A 224 -26.24 1.84 -4.16
C ALA A 224 -27.27 2.96 -3.96
N ASN A 225 -27.35 3.54 -2.76
CA ASN A 225 -28.24 4.67 -2.47
C ASN A 225 -27.82 5.94 -3.23
N ASP A 226 -26.52 6.26 -3.25
CA ASP A 226 -25.96 7.39 -3.99
C ASP A 226 -26.18 7.24 -5.49
N LEU A 227 -25.89 6.06 -6.05
CA LEU A 227 -26.05 5.78 -7.46
C LEU A 227 -27.52 5.77 -7.91
N ARG A 228 -28.43 5.29 -7.05
CA ARG A 228 -29.87 5.40 -7.29
C ARG A 228 -30.33 6.86 -7.32
N ALA A 229 -29.86 7.68 -6.37
CA ALA A 229 -30.16 9.11 -6.36
C ALA A 229 -29.64 9.81 -7.62
N TRP A 230 -28.46 9.42 -8.09
CA TRP A 230 -27.91 9.91 -9.36
C TRP A 230 -28.76 9.45 -10.56
N ALA A 231 -29.13 8.17 -10.63
CA ALA A 231 -29.96 7.64 -11.71
C ALA A 231 -31.32 8.36 -11.80
N ASP A 232 -31.96 8.63 -10.66
CA ASP A 232 -33.21 9.38 -10.56
C ASP A 232 -33.05 10.82 -11.07
N ARG A 233 -31.95 11.49 -10.73
CA ARG A 233 -31.61 12.84 -11.23
C ARG A 233 -31.48 12.87 -12.74
N ASP A 234 -30.77 11.90 -13.30
CA ASP A 234 -30.48 11.82 -14.74
C ASP A 234 -31.66 11.21 -15.54
N GLY A 235 -32.70 10.71 -14.86
CA GLY A 235 -33.87 10.09 -15.48
C GLY A 235 -33.56 8.76 -16.17
N VAL A 236 -32.54 8.05 -15.70
CA VAL A 236 -32.11 6.75 -16.20
C VAL A 236 -32.54 5.63 -15.26
N SER A 237 -32.67 4.41 -15.77
CA SER A 237 -33.07 3.26 -14.95
C SER A 237 -31.92 2.76 -14.09
N PHE A 238 -32.18 2.56 -12.80
CA PHE A 238 -31.30 1.83 -11.88
C PHE A 238 -31.60 0.31 -11.93
N PRO A 239 -30.60 -0.58 -11.74
CA PRO A 239 -30.83 -2.02 -11.66
C PRO A 239 -31.84 -2.39 -10.55
N GLY A 240 -32.77 -3.30 -10.84
CA GLY A 240 -33.90 -3.58 -9.95
C GLY A 240 -33.65 -4.70 -8.93
N ASP A 241 -32.57 -5.45 -9.10
CA ASP A 241 -32.18 -6.62 -8.30
C ASP A 241 -31.14 -6.28 -7.22
N VAL A 242 -30.49 -5.11 -7.30
CA VAL A 242 -29.44 -4.68 -6.36
C VAL A 242 -29.92 -4.72 -4.91
N ASP A 243 -31.12 -4.23 -4.61
CA ASP A 243 -31.64 -4.21 -3.23
C ASP A 243 -31.82 -5.61 -2.64
N GLU A 244 -32.37 -6.54 -3.43
CA GLU A 244 -32.58 -7.93 -2.99
C GLU A 244 -31.25 -8.63 -2.74
N ARG A 245 -30.25 -8.39 -3.59
CA ARG A 245 -28.90 -8.96 -3.43
C ARG A 245 -28.17 -8.43 -2.20
N LEU A 246 -28.29 -7.12 -1.92
CA LEU A 246 -27.71 -6.51 -0.74
C LEU A 246 -28.38 -7.00 0.56
N ASP A 247 -29.71 -7.15 0.57
CA ASP A 247 -30.46 -7.74 1.68
C ASP A 247 -30.00 -9.20 1.94
N ASP A 248 -29.79 -9.98 0.86
CA ASP A 248 -29.30 -11.36 0.95
C ASP A 248 -27.87 -11.43 1.50
N LEU A 249 -26.98 -10.52 1.07
CA LEU A 249 -25.63 -10.38 1.60
C LEU A 249 -25.62 -10.02 3.09
N GLU A 250 -26.41 -9.02 3.50
CA GLU A 250 -26.53 -8.60 4.90
C GLU A 250 -26.99 -9.77 5.78
N ALA A 251 -28.01 -10.51 5.33
CA ALA A 251 -28.50 -11.69 6.04
C ALA A 251 -27.44 -12.80 6.15
N ALA A 252 -26.71 -13.07 5.06
CA ALA A 252 -25.69 -14.11 5.06
C ALA A 252 -24.51 -13.77 5.99
N VAL A 253 -24.07 -12.51 5.97
CA VAL A 253 -22.99 -12.03 6.86
C VAL A 253 -23.44 -12.09 8.32
N ALA A 254 -24.66 -11.67 8.64
CA ALA A 254 -25.21 -11.78 9.99
C ALA A 254 -25.28 -13.24 10.47
N ASP A 255 -25.70 -14.17 9.60
CA ASP A 255 -25.71 -15.60 9.89
C ASP A 255 -24.29 -16.15 10.18
N HIS A 256 -23.25 -15.59 9.53
CA HIS A 256 -21.85 -15.94 9.80
C HIS A 256 -21.37 -15.37 11.15
N ALA A 257 -21.75 -14.14 11.48
CA ALA A 257 -21.41 -13.53 12.75
C ALA A 257 -22.02 -14.33 13.92
N ASP A 258 -23.32 -14.64 13.84
CA ASP A 258 -24.01 -15.47 14.83
C ASP A 258 -23.36 -16.86 14.95
N ALA A 259 -22.96 -17.45 13.81
CA ALA A 259 -22.26 -18.73 13.79
C ALA A 259 -20.95 -18.75 14.56
N LEU A 260 -20.17 -17.69 14.40
CA LEU A 260 -18.85 -17.57 14.98
C LEU A 260 -18.93 -17.17 16.46
N ALA A 261 -20.00 -16.48 16.86
CA ALA A 261 -20.28 -16.15 18.26
C ALA A 261 -20.65 -17.38 19.12
N ASP A 262 -21.34 -18.37 18.56
CA ASP A 262 -21.78 -19.60 19.25
C ASP A 262 -20.65 -20.59 19.64
N GLY A 263 -19.39 -20.25 19.39
CA GLY A 263 -18.21 -21.10 19.67
C GLY A 263 -17.69 -21.03 21.12
N PRO A 264 -16.57 -21.72 21.42
CA PRO A 264 -15.92 -21.66 22.74
C PRO A 264 -15.50 -20.22 23.12
N GLU A 265 -15.30 -19.96 24.41
CA GLU A 265 -14.76 -18.66 24.86
C GLU A 265 -13.38 -18.41 24.23
N TRP A 266 -13.13 -17.16 23.85
CA TRP A 266 -11.83 -16.73 23.34
C TRP A 266 -10.79 -16.72 24.45
N ASP A 267 -9.54 -16.99 24.11
CA ASP A 267 -8.43 -16.61 24.99
C ASP A 267 -8.31 -15.08 25.04
N ASP A 268 -7.87 -14.52 26.17
CA ASP A 268 -7.72 -13.07 26.41
C ASP A 268 -7.01 -12.35 25.24
N ARG A 269 -6.04 -13.03 24.62
CA ARG A 269 -5.28 -12.55 23.45
C ARG A 269 -6.17 -12.21 22.26
N PHE A 270 -7.10 -13.10 21.91
CA PHE A 270 -7.97 -12.92 20.74
C PHE A 270 -9.10 -11.96 21.06
N ASP A 271 -9.64 -12.02 22.28
CA ASP A 271 -10.71 -11.13 22.76
C ASP A 271 -10.27 -9.65 22.70
N GLU A 272 -9.10 -9.31 23.26
CA GLU A 272 -8.57 -7.95 23.24
C GLU A 272 -8.32 -7.43 21.80
N ARG A 273 -7.94 -8.32 20.88
CA ARG A 273 -7.72 -7.96 19.47
C ARG A 273 -9.03 -7.73 18.72
N LEU A 274 -10.04 -8.57 18.96
CA LEU A 274 -11.37 -8.39 18.37
C LEU A 274 -12.02 -7.12 18.92
N ASP A 275 -11.91 -6.84 20.22
CA ASP A 275 -12.40 -5.59 20.82
C ASP A 275 -11.73 -4.35 20.21
N ALA A 276 -10.41 -4.40 19.98
CA ALA A 276 -9.68 -3.31 19.34
C ALA A 276 -10.07 -3.13 17.87
N LEU A 277 -10.24 -4.24 17.14
CA LEU A 277 -10.72 -4.23 15.76
C LEU A 277 -12.13 -3.65 15.67
N ASP A 278 -13.07 -4.15 16.48
CA ASP A 278 -14.47 -3.71 16.49
C ASP A 278 -14.54 -2.21 16.83
N ALA A 279 -13.75 -1.71 17.78
CA ALA A 279 -13.70 -0.29 18.11
C ALA A 279 -13.20 0.61 16.96
N GLU A 280 -12.23 0.14 16.17
CA GLU A 280 -11.73 0.88 15.01
C GLU A 280 -12.69 0.78 13.82
N LEU A 281 -13.29 -0.38 13.55
CA LEU A 281 -14.27 -0.56 12.47
C LEU A 281 -15.58 0.19 12.75
N ASP A 282 -16.06 0.23 14.00
CA ASP A 282 -17.24 1.00 14.41
C ASP A 282 -17.08 2.52 14.20
N ALA A 283 -15.84 3.00 14.12
CA ALA A 283 -15.52 4.40 13.85
C ALA A 283 -15.52 4.75 12.35
N VAL A 284 -15.64 3.75 11.47
CA VAL A 284 -15.64 3.92 10.02
C VAL A 284 -17.08 4.00 9.51
N GLU A 285 -17.43 5.14 8.91
CA GLU A 285 -18.73 5.35 8.27
C GLU A 285 -18.58 5.21 6.74
N PRO A 286 -19.55 4.57 6.04
CA PRO A 286 -19.64 4.63 4.59
C PRO A 286 -19.83 6.06 4.04
N PRO A 287 -19.30 6.40 2.85
CA PRO A 287 -18.44 5.57 2.01
C PRO A 287 -17.03 5.40 2.59
N VAL A 288 -16.52 4.17 2.53
CA VAL A 288 -15.34 3.74 3.29
C VAL A 288 -14.03 4.12 2.59
N ALA A 289 -13.12 4.73 3.35
CA ALA A 289 -11.73 4.90 2.94
C ALA A 289 -10.91 3.65 3.28
N TRP A 290 -10.91 2.67 2.37
CA TRP A 290 -10.39 1.31 2.59
C TRP A 290 -8.93 1.21 3.06
N ALA A 291 -8.07 2.18 2.73
CA ALA A 291 -6.69 2.20 3.20
C ALA A 291 -6.56 2.11 4.74
N ARG A 292 -7.42 2.81 5.48
CA ARG A 292 -7.44 2.75 6.96
C ARG A 292 -7.90 1.39 7.48
N VAL A 293 -8.85 0.77 6.79
CA VAL A 293 -9.38 -0.55 7.16
C VAL A 293 -8.30 -1.61 6.95
N ASP A 294 -7.58 -1.56 5.83
CA ASP A 294 -6.48 -2.48 5.52
C ASP A 294 -5.35 -2.41 6.56
N GLU A 295 -4.99 -1.21 7.00
CA GLU A 295 -4.03 -1.01 8.09
C GLU A 295 -4.51 -1.64 9.41
N THR A 296 -5.77 -1.39 9.77
CA THR A 296 -6.40 -1.91 11.00
C THR A 296 -6.45 -3.43 10.99
N VAL A 297 -6.88 -4.01 9.87
CA VAL A 297 -6.93 -5.47 9.65
C VAL A 297 -5.53 -6.08 9.67
N SER A 298 -4.56 -5.43 9.03
CA SER A 298 -3.17 -5.90 9.02
C SER A 298 -2.56 -5.88 10.42
N ALA A 299 -2.82 -4.83 11.20
CA ALA A 299 -2.39 -4.74 12.60
C ALA A 299 -2.98 -5.88 13.46
N ALA A 300 -4.27 -6.17 13.29
CA ALA A 300 -4.93 -7.28 13.99
C ALA A 300 -4.27 -8.64 13.67
N ARG A 301 -3.90 -8.89 12.40
CA ARG A 301 -3.20 -10.11 11.98
C ARG A 301 -1.74 -10.17 12.46
N SER A 302 -0.97 -9.10 12.28
CA SER A 302 0.46 -9.06 12.64
C SER A 302 0.69 -9.25 14.14
N ALA A 303 -0.20 -8.73 14.98
CA ALA A 303 -0.13 -8.92 16.42
C ALA A 303 -0.16 -10.41 16.84
N LEU A 304 -0.68 -11.33 16.01
CA LEU A 304 -0.65 -12.77 16.29
C LEU A 304 0.72 -13.40 16.05
N SER A 305 1.50 -12.84 15.11
CA SER A 305 2.81 -13.36 14.72
C SER A 305 3.93 -12.95 15.69
N ASP A 306 3.81 -11.77 16.28
CA ASP A 306 4.88 -11.16 17.10
C ASP A 306 4.94 -11.72 18.54
N ASP A 307 3.84 -12.30 19.03
CA ASP A 307 3.72 -12.86 20.38
C ASP A 307 4.20 -14.33 20.47
N GLY A 308 4.68 -14.89 19.35
CA GLY A 308 5.23 -16.25 19.24
C GLY A 308 6.76 -16.33 19.35
N ALA A 309 7.47 -15.19 19.41
CA ALA A 309 8.91 -15.16 19.61
C ALA A 309 9.23 -15.26 21.11
N PRO A 310 9.84 -16.36 21.61
CA PRO A 310 10.32 -16.38 22.98
C PRO A 310 11.36 -15.26 23.14
N ALA A 311 11.10 -14.33 24.05
CA ALA A 311 12.09 -13.36 24.48
C ALA A 311 13.37 -14.10 24.88
N ASP A 312 14.42 -13.93 24.09
CA ASP A 312 15.73 -14.52 24.32
C ASP A 312 16.19 -14.08 25.71
N GLU A 313 16.14 -15.00 26.68
CA GLU A 313 16.57 -14.74 28.05
C GLU A 313 18.05 -14.28 28.00
N PRO A 314 18.40 -13.15 28.63
CA PRO A 314 19.79 -12.74 28.66
C PRO A 314 20.59 -13.76 29.46
N VAL A 315 21.45 -14.51 28.75
CA VAL A 315 22.45 -15.40 29.35
C VAL A 315 23.35 -14.56 30.27
N SER A 316 22.99 -14.57 31.55
CA SER A 316 23.76 -13.94 32.62
C SER A 316 25.10 -14.65 32.73
N SER A 317 26.15 -13.96 32.28
CA SER A 317 27.53 -14.41 32.35
C SER A 317 27.99 -14.42 33.82
N GLY A 318 27.70 -15.53 34.50
CA GLY A 318 28.16 -15.83 35.86
C GLY A 318 29.60 -16.34 35.86
N ARG A 319 30.54 -15.41 35.99
CA ARG A 319 31.97 -15.65 36.25
C ARG A 319 32.19 -16.48 37.52
N LYS A 320 32.93 -17.59 37.41
CA LYS A 320 33.92 -18.04 38.39
C LYS A 320 34.99 -18.92 37.75
#